data_AF-A0A9E2Y0R5-F1
#
_entry.id   AF-A0A9E2Y0R5-F1
#
_cell.length_a   1.000
_cell.length_b   1.000
_cell.length_c   1.000
_cell.angle_alpha   90.00
_cell.angle_beta   90.00
_cell.angle_gamma   90.00
#
_symmetry.space_group_name_H-M   'P 1'
#
loop_
_entity.id
_entity.type
_entity.pdbx_description
1 polymer ?
#
loop_
_entity_poly.entity_id
_entity_poly.type
_entity_poly.pdbx_seq_one_letter_code
_entity_poly.pdbx_strand_id
1 'polypeptide(L)'
;RRGITVFVPTPRLRGAFKKLDPHRIPPDRIHEAASFSRGDRWSEEVALVDMPGLDAIVCGSVAVTRDGRRCGKGEGYSDLEFAILRELGHPPVPVATTVHDLQVVASVPRDPTDQPLSVIATPTHAIRIKRPSAAPTGIDWTRLSPEDLEEMPILAELKRMTTSNA
;
A
#
# COMPACT_ATOMS: atom_id res chain seq x y z
N ARG A 1 12.49 19.18 -3.51
CA ARG A 1 11.61 18.05 -3.90
C ARG A 1 12.33 17.19 -4.93
N ARG A 2 12.03 15.88 -5.00
CA ARG A 2 12.67 14.96 -5.97
C ARG A 2 11.81 14.65 -7.22
N GLY A 3 10.65 15.28 -7.39
CA GLY A 3 9.77 15.04 -8.55
C GLY A 3 9.04 13.69 -8.52
N ILE A 4 8.93 13.05 -7.35
CA ILE A 4 8.28 11.75 -7.21
C ILE A 4 6.76 11.91 -7.20
N THR A 5 6.10 11.31 -8.18
CA THR A 5 4.64 11.15 -8.19
C THR A 5 4.22 10.12 -7.14
N VAL A 6 3.21 10.46 -6.35
CA VAL A 6 2.72 9.59 -5.27
C VAL A 6 1.31 9.09 -5.62
N PHE A 7 1.09 7.80 -5.44
CA PHE A 7 -0.24 7.19 -5.51
C PHE A 7 -0.63 6.77 -4.10
N VAL A 8 -1.82 7.19 -3.66
CA VAL A 8 -2.38 6.81 -2.35
C VAL A 8 -3.68 6.06 -2.56
N PRO A 9 -3.92 4.97 -1.82
CA PRO A 9 -5.19 4.26 -1.85
C PRO A 9 -6.31 5.19 -1.35
N THR A 10 -7.52 5.02 -1.89
CA THR A 10 -8.68 5.73 -1.35
C THR A 10 -9.06 5.14 0.03
N PRO A 11 -9.66 5.95 0.93
CA PRO A 11 -10.03 5.48 2.26
C PRO A 11 -10.95 4.25 2.19
N ARG A 12 -10.57 3.19 2.94
CA ARG A 12 -11.32 1.92 3.03
C ARG A 12 -11.56 1.23 1.68
N LEU A 13 -10.71 1.47 0.67
CA LEU A 13 -10.85 0.86 -0.66
C LEU A 13 -12.23 1.08 -1.32
N ARG A 14 -12.88 2.22 -1.03
CA ARG A 14 -14.16 2.60 -1.65
C ARG A 14 -14.01 3.00 -3.13
N GLY A 15 -12.81 3.36 -3.54
CA GLY A 15 -12.35 3.49 -4.92
C GLY A 15 -10.94 2.89 -5.06
N ALA A 16 -10.25 3.18 -6.17
CA ALA A 16 -8.91 2.65 -6.40
C ALA A 16 -7.84 3.52 -5.71
N PHE A 17 -7.19 4.41 -6.47
CA PHE A 17 -6.07 5.22 -6.02
C PHE A 17 -6.25 6.68 -6.41
N LYS A 18 -5.55 7.56 -5.69
CA LYS A 18 -5.42 8.98 -5.97
C LYS A 18 -3.97 9.29 -6.32
N LYS A 19 -3.75 9.97 -7.44
CA LYS A 19 -2.45 10.46 -7.91
C LYS A 19 -2.19 11.87 -7.38
N LEU A 20 -1.05 12.06 -6.75
CA LEU A 20 -0.50 13.35 -6.31
C LEU A 20 0.74 13.64 -7.15
N ASP A 21 0.62 14.58 -8.08
CA ASP A 21 1.72 15.04 -8.92
C ASP A 21 2.45 16.23 -8.25
N PRO A 22 3.73 16.09 -7.85
CA PRO A 22 4.45 17.17 -7.18
C PRO A 22 4.68 18.40 -8.06
N HIS A 23 4.52 18.30 -9.38
CA HIS A 23 4.62 19.44 -10.29
C HIS A 23 3.35 20.30 -10.27
N ARG A 24 2.22 19.75 -9.80
CA ARG A 24 0.92 20.43 -9.72
C ARG A 24 0.60 20.98 -8.33
N ILE A 25 1.40 20.63 -7.33
CA ILE A 25 1.21 21.05 -5.94
C ILE A 25 2.20 22.17 -5.61
N PRO A 26 1.78 23.39 -5.26
CA PRO A 26 2.69 24.45 -4.84
C PRO A 26 3.56 24.04 -3.63
N PRO A 27 4.83 24.49 -3.53
CA PRO A 27 5.73 24.13 -2.42
C PRO A 27 5.16 24.41 -1.01
N ASP A 28 4.44 25.52 -0.83
CA ASP A 28 3.78 25.92 0.41
C ASP A 28 2.53 25.08 0.74
N ARG A 29 2.08 24.22 -0.19
CA ARG A 29 0.86 23.42 -0.06
C ARG A 29 1.10 21.93 0.17
N ILE A 30 2.35 21.48 0.36
CA ILE A 30 2.66 20.05 0.58
C ILE A 30 1.91 19.47 1.76
N HIS A 31 1.96 20.14 2.92
CA HIS A 31 1.29 19.67 4.13
C HIS A 31 -0.22 19.55 3.96
N GLU A 32 -0.76 20.42 3.11
CA GLU A 32 -2.17 20.44 2.79
C GLU A 32 -2.56 19.31 1.82
N ALA A 33 -1.74 19.07 0.79
CA ALA A 33 -1.88 17.96 -0.14
C ALA A 33 -1.75 16.58 0.53
N ALA A 34 -0.90 16.48 1.54
CA ALA A 34 -0.74 15.27 2.36
C ALA A 34 -1.82 15.10 3.44
N SER A 35 -2.75 16.05 3.58
CA SER A 35 -3.79 16.01 4.60
C SER A 35 -4.97 15.16 4.15
N PHE A 36 -5.45 14.26 5.02
CA PHE A 36 -6.63 13.45 4.74
C PHE A 36 -7.88 14.26 4.38
N SER A 37 -8.11 15.41 5.04
CA SER A 37 -9.32 16.21 4.86
C SER A 37 -9.24 17.25 3.75
N ARG A 38 -8.03 17.58 3.28
CA ARG A 38 -7.79 18.69 2.33
C ARG A 38 -6.97 18.29 1.11
N GLY A 39 -6.47 17.06 1.07
CA GLY A 39 -5.61 16.55 0.00
C GLY A 39 -6.34 16.35 -1.31
N ASP A 40 -7.66 16.14 -1.27
CA ASP A 40 -8.45 15.76 -2.45
C ASP A 40 -8.34 16.76 -3.61
N ARG A 41 -8.31 18.07 -3.31
CA ARG A 41 -8.14 19.11 -4.34
C ARG A 41 -6.78 19.09 -5.06
N TRP A 42 -5.81 18.37 -4.51
CA TRP A 42 -4.45 18.23 -5.03
C TRP A 42 -4.22 16.88 -5.71
N SER A 43 -5.26 16.04 -5.75
CA SER A 43 -5.17 14.67 -6.25
C SER A 43 -6.15 14.40 -7.37
N GLU A 44 -5.83 13.40 -8.19
CA GLU A 44 -6.71 12.90 -9.25
C GLU A 44 -7.00 11.43 -9.00
N GLU A 45 -8.27 11.02 -9.12
CA GLU A 45 -8.61 9.60 -9.08
C GLU A 45 -8.03 8.87 -10.29
N VAL A 46 -7.55 7.66 -10.05
CA VAL A 46 -6.96 6.78 -11.06
C VAL A 46 -7.77 5.50 -11.04
N ALA A 47 -8.32 5.11 -12.18
CA ALA A 47 -9.03 3.84 -12.31
C ALA A 47 -8.04 2.66 -12.24
N LEU A 48 -8.53 1.46 -11.90
CA LEU A 48 -7.68 0.26 -11.81
C LEU A 48 -6.92 -0.03 -13.11
N VAL A 49 -7.61 0.11 -14.24
CA VAL A 49 -7.05 -0.10 -15.59
C VAL A 49 -5.94 0.91 -15.94
N ASP A 50 -5.96 2.09 -15.33
CA ASP A 50 -5.01 3.17 -15.60
C ASP A 50 -3.87 3.22 -14.58
N MET A 51 -3.83 2.27 -13.64
CA MET A 51 -2.79 2.25 -12.63
C MET A 51 -1.42 1.98 -13.28
N PRO A 52 -0.44 2.87 -13.11
CA PRO A 52 0.89 2.64 -13.64
C PRO A 52 1.67 1.67 -12.75
N GLY A 53 2.70 1.04 -13.33
CA GLY A 53 3.71 0.35 -12.54
C GLY A 53 4.31 1.28 -11.48
N LEU A 54 4.51 0.74 -10.28
CA LEU A 54 5.13 1.47 -9.16
C LEU A 54 6.59 1.04 -9.01
N ASP A 55 7.43 1.93 -8.50
CA ASP A 55 8.84 1.62 -8.22
C ASP A 55 9.05 1.09 -6.79
N ALA A 56 8.19 1.51 -5.86
CA ALA A 56 8.25 1.17 -4.45
C ALA A 56 6.91 1.47 -3.76
N ILE A 57 6.69 0.87 -2.59
CA ILE A 57 5.56 1.14 -1.71
C ILE A 57 6.08 1.64 -0.35
N VAL A 58 5.40 2.62 0.24
CA VAL A 58 5.62 3.03 1.63
C VAL A 58 4.37 2.74 2.43
N CYS A 59 4.45 1.82 3.38
CA CYS A 59 3.30 1.42 4.20
C CYS A 59 3.46 1.86 5.66
N GLY A 60 2.34 2.14 6.32
CA GLY A 60 2.30 2.33 7.77
C GLY A 60 2.41 1.00 8.51
N SER A 61 3.08 1.02 9.67
CA SER A 61 3.21 -0.15 10.55
C SER A 61 3.05 0.26 12.02
N VAL A 62 2.46 -0.64 12.83
CA VAL A 62 2.36 -0.50 14.29
C VAL A 62 3.57 -1.13 14.97
N ALA A 63 4.04 -2.27 14.48
CA ALA A 63 5.25 -2.93 14.94
C ALA A 63 5.94 -3.64 13.78
N VAL A 64 7.26 -3.79 13.85
CA VAL A 64 8.07 -4.47 12.84
C VAL A 64 9.18 -5.28 13.47
N THR A 65 9.69 -6.26 12.75
CA THR A 65 10.86 -7.05 13.16
C THR A 65 12.04 -6.76 12.25
N ARG A 66 13.26 -6.99 12.75
CA ARG A 66 14.49 -6.75 11.97
C ARG A 66 14.63 -7.67 10.74
N ASP A 67 13.87 -8.77 10.69
CA ASP A 67 13.79 -9.67 9.54
C ASP A 67 12.69 -9.30 8.52
N GLY A 68 11.97 -8.19 8.74
CA GLY A 68 11.07 -7.61 7.76
C GLY A 68 9.60 -7.98 7.89
N ARG A 69 9.18 -8.59 8.99
CA ARG A 69 7.76 -8.78 9.29
C ARG A 69 7.20 -7.47 9.84
N ARG A 70 5.91 -7.24 9.63
CA ARG A 70 5.20 -6.06 10.10
C ARG A 70 3.84 -6.45 10.65
N CYS A 71 3.34 -5.63 11.56
CA CYS A 71 1.97 -5.67 12.02
C CYS A 71 1.33 -4.30 11.73
N GLY A 72 0.21 -4.31 11.02
CA GLY A 72 -0.61 -3.11 10.76
C GLY A 72 -1.55 -2.80 11.93
N LYS A 73 -2.60 -2.03 11.65
CA LYS A 73 -3.67 -1.73 12.63
C LYS A 73 -4.67 -2.88 12.80
N GLY A 74 -4.62 -3.89 11.94
CA GLY A 74 -5.49 -5.08 11.99
C GLY A 74 -6.59 -5.13 10.93
N GLU A 75 -6.81 -4.06 10.15
CA GLU A 75 -7.88 -4.02 9.13
C GLU A 75 -7.50 -4.67 7.80
N GLY A 76 -6.22 -5.02 7.57
CA GLY A 76 -5.77 -5.70 6.35
C GLY A 76 -5.73 -4.84 5.07
N TYR A 77 -6.16 -3.58 5.10
CA TYR A 77 -6.20 -2.72 3.90
C TYR A 77 -4.88 -2.62 3.15
N SER A 78 -3.75 -2.40 3.84
CA SER A 78 -2.44 -2.25 3.18
C SER A 78 -1.99 -3.52 2.45
N ASP A 79 -2.40 -4.69 2.92
CA ASP A 79 -2.07 -5.96 2.28
C ASP A 79 -2.99 -6.22 1.08
N LEU A 80 -4.28 -5.82 1.18
CA LEU A 80 -5.22 -5.79 0.04
C LEU A 80 -4.81 -4.80 -1.05
N GLU A 81 -4.35 -3.60 -0.70
CA GLU A 81 -3.86 -2.59 -1.65
C GLU A 81 -2.71 -3.12 -2.50
N PHE A 82 -1.76 -3.83 -1.88
CA PHE A 82 -0.71 -4.51 -2.62
C PHE A 82 -1.28 -5.63 -3.49
N ALA A 83 -2.16 -6.46 -2.93
CA ALA A 83 -2.74 -7.59 -3.64
C ALA A 83 -3.52 -7.15 -4.89
N ILE A 84 -4.23 -6.01 -4.83
CA ILE A 84 -4.88 -5.38 -5.99
C ILE A 84 -3.86 -5.10 -7.10
N LEU A 85 -2.70 -4.49 -6.79
CA LEU A 85 -1.66 -4.22 -7.79
C LEU A 85 -1.13 -5.52 -8.42
N ARG A 86 -1.02 -6.58 -7.63
CA ARG A 86 -0.59 -7.89 -8.13
C ARG A 86 -1.62 -8.53 -9.06
N GLU A 87 -2.91 -8.41 -8.75
CA GLU A 87 -4.01 -8.85 -9.62
C GLU A 87 -4.04 -8.07 -10.95
N LEU A 88 -3.64 -6.80 -10.94
CA LEU A 88 -3.45 -5.99 -12.14
C LEU A 88 -2.19 -6.38 -12.95
N GLY A 89 -1.42 -7.37 -12.49
CA GLY A 89 -0.22 -7.85 -13.17
C GLY A 89 1.06 -7.04 -12.87
N HIS A 90 1.02 -6.09 -11.94
CA HIS A 90 2.19 -5.27 -11.61
C HIS A 90 3.21 -6.11 -10.85
N PRO A 91 4.51 -6.13 -11.20
CA PRO A 91 5.52 -6.92 -10.49
C PRO A 91 5.62 -6.54 -9.00
N PRO A 92 6.11 -7.44 -8.12
CA PRO A 92 6.36 -7.08 -6.73
C PRO A 92 7.45 -6.00 -6.66
N VAL A 93 7.26 -5.03 -5.78
CA VAL A 93 8.17 -3.88 -5.58
C VAL A 93 8.67 -3.83 -4.14
N PRO A 94 9.83 -3.20 -3.87
CA PRO A 94 10.31 -3.02 -2.51
C PRO A 94 9.30 -2.25 -1.65
N VAL A 95 9.00 -2.79 -0.47
CA VAL A 95 8.13 -2.15 0.52
C VAL A 95 8.98 -1.53 1.63
N ALA A 96 8.78 -0.25 1.89
CA ALA A 96 9.44 0.48 2.97
C ALA A 96 8.43 0.92 4.04
N THR A 97 8.94 1.14 5.25
CA THR A 97 8.13 1.72 6.33
C THR A 97 8.97 2.67 7.17
N THR A 98 8.28 3.59 7.86
CA THR A 98 8.85 4.46 8.88
C THR A 98 8.21 4.14 10.22
N VAL A 99 9.04 3.86 11.23
CA VAL A 99 8.57 3.55 12.59
C VAL A 99 9.51 4.17 13.62
N HIS A 100 9.05 4.35 14.85
CA HIS A 100 9.90 4.68 15.98
C HIS A 100 10.74 3.47 16.40
N ASP A 101 11.91 3.69 17.02
CA ASP A 101 12.80 2.60 17.46
C ASP A 101 12.12 1.59 18.39
N LEU A 102 11.17 2.04 19.23
CA LEU A 102 10.37 1.21 20.13
C LEU A 102 9.40 0.26 19.42
N GLN A 103 9.05 0.55 18.16
CA GLN A 103 8.18 -0.30 17.35
C GLN A 103 8.95 -1.43 16.67
N VAL A 104 10.29 -1.46 16.81
CA VAL A 104 11.13 -2.57 16.36
C VAL A 104 11.17 -3.64 17.46
N VAL A 105 10.33 -4.66 17.31
CA VAL A 105 10.10 -5.71 18.30
C VAL A 105 10.79 -7.02 17.90
N ALA A 106 10.87 -7.96 18.85
CA ALA A 106 11.49 -9.27 18.61
C ALA A 106 10.67 -10.15 17.66
N SER A 107 9.35 -10.08 17.74
CA SER A 107 8.43 -10.86 16.91
C SER A 107 7.11 -10.14 16.71
N VAL A 108 6.48 -10.43 15.58
CA VAL A 108 5.07 -10.15 15.30
C VAL A 108 4.45 -11.41 14.67
N PRO A 109 3.14 -11.64 14.85
CA PRO A 109 2.42 -12.64 14.07
C PRO A 109 2.59 -12.38 12.58
N ARG A 110 2.50 -13.45 11.77
CA ARG A 110 2.58 -13.35 10.32
C ARG A 110 1.43 -14.11 9.68
N ASP A 111 0.80 -13.47 8.71
CA ASP A 111 -0.19 -14.03 7.81
C ASP A 111 0.43 -14.30 6.42
N PRO A 112 0.00 -15.33 5.67
CA PRO A 112 0.43 -15.56 4.29
C PRO A 112 0.21 -14.38 3.33
N THR A 113 -0.74 -13.49 3.64
CA THR A 113 -1.06 -12.29 2.85
C THR A 113 -0.24 -11.06 3.25
N ASP A 114 0.59 -11.16 4.31
CA ASP A 114 1.41 -10.04 4.77
C ASP A 114 2.53 -9.71 3.78
N GLN A 115 2.63 -8.43 3.43
CA GLN A 115 3.74 -7.93 2.63
C GLN A 115 5.03 -7.80 3.44
N PRO A 116 6.13 -8.43 3.00
CA PRO A 116 7.40 -8.31 3.67
C PRO A 116 8.07 -6.96 3.40
N LEU A 117 8.63 -6.37 4.44
CA LEU A 117 9.40 -5.14 4.33
C LEU A 117 10.76 -5.42 3.69
N SER A 118 11.23 -4.46 2.91
CA SER A 118 12.58 -4.39 2.35
C SER A 118 13.43 -3.34 3.08
N VAL A 119 12.80 -2.27 3.58
CA VAL A 119 13.46 -1.19 4.31
C VAL A 119 12.63 -0.76 5.52
N ILE A 120 13.26 -0.66 6.68
CA ILE A 120 12.70 -0.05 7.88
C ILE A 120 13.53 1.17 8.22
N ALA A 121 12.91 2.35 8.19
CA ALA A 121 13.53 3.58 8.63
C ALA A 121 13.04 3.93 10.05
N THR A 122 13.99 4.13 10.96
CA THR A 122 13.75 4.71 12.28
C THR A 122 14.52 6.03 12.40
N PRO A 123 14.24 6.86 13.44
CA PRO A 123 15.04 8.05 13.71
C PRO A 123 16.55 7.79 13.84
N THR A 124 16.95 6.58 14.24
CA THR A 124 18.36 6.26 14.52
C THR A 124 18.99 5.27 13.53
N HIS A 125 18.18 4.50 12.78
CA HIS A 125 18.68 3.46 11.89
C HIS A 125 17.92 3.38 10.57
N ALA A 126 18.60 2.95 9.52
CA ALA A 126 17.99 2.47 8.28
C ALA A 126 18.33 0.98 8.10
N ILE A 127 17.37 0.11 8.38
CA ILE A 127 17.53 -1.35 8.33
C ILE A 127 17.13 -1.82 6.94
N ARG A 128 18.08 -2.34 6.17
CA ARG A 128 17.82 -2.96 4.86
C ARG A 128 17.78 -4.47 4.99
N ILE A 129 16.68 -5.07 4.56
CA ILE A 129 16.48 -6.51 4.60
C ILE A 129 16.98 -7.08 3.27
N LYS A 130 18.14 -7.74 3.28
CA LYS A 130 18.82 -8.21 2.06
C LYS A 130 18.04 -9.32 1.33
N ARG A 131 17.26 -10.10 2.06
CA ARG A 131 16.46 -11.21 1.54
C ARG A 131 15.10 -11.20 2.23
N PRO A 132 14.19 -10.30 1.83
CA PRO A 132 12.82 -10.34 2.31
C PRO A 132 12.20 -11.69 1.95
N SER A 133 11.21 -12.15 2.72
CA SER A 133 10.45 -13.32 2.30
C SER A 133 9.70 -13.06 0.98
N ALA A 134 9.16 -14.11 0.36
CA ALA A 134 8.32 -13.94 -0.82
C ALA A 134 7.12 -13.02 -0.52
N ALA A 135 6.85 -12.10 -1.45
CA ALA A 135 5.64 -11.30 -1.45
C ALA A 135 4.45 -12.15 -1.96
N PRO A 136 3.25 -11.96 -1.42
CA PRO A 136 2.01 -12.51 -1.97
C PRO A 136 1.83 -12.26 -3.47
N THR A 137 1.19 -13.21 -4.13
CA THR A 137 1.02 -13.19 -5.60
C THR A 137 -0.24 -12.50 -6.08
N GLY A 138 -1.19 -12.21 -5.19
CA GLY A 138 -2.52 -11.69 -5.53
C GLY A 138 -3.44 -11.69 -4.31
N ILE A 139 -4.74 -11.56 -4.56
CA ILE A 139 -5.78 -11.58 -3.52
C ILE A 139 -6.14 -13.03 -3.20
N ASP A 140 -6.21 -13.35 -1.91
CA ASP A 140 -6.86 -14.59 -1.47
C ASP A 140 -8.38 -14.39 -1.44
N TRP A 141 -9.03 -14.60 -2.58
CA TRP A 141 -10.47 -14.42 -2.75
C TRP A 141 -11.31 -15.31 -1.83
N THR A 142 -10.75 -16.37 -1.25
CA THR A 142 -11.46 -17.28 -0.33
C THR A 142 -11.66 -16.66 1.06
N ARG A 143 -10.91 -15.61 1.38
CA ARG A 143 -10.97 -14.89 2.66
C ARG A 143 -11.89 -13.66 2.64
N LEU A 144 -12.47 -13.34 1.49
CA LEU A 144 -13.35 -12.21 1.31
C LEU A 144 -14.81 -12.68 1.31
N SER A 145 -15.60 -12.11 2.21
CA SER A 145 -17.04 -12.30 2.26
C SER A 145 -17.77 -11.43 1.22
N PRO A 146 -19.05 -11.72 0.93
CA PRO A 146 -19.88 -10.82 0.13
C PRO A 146 -19.96 -9.40 0.73
N GLU A 147 -20.03 -9.28 2.05
CA GLU A 147 -20.06 -7.99 2.76
C GLU A 147 -18.77 -7.19 2.53
N ASP A 148 -17.60 -7.86 2.52
CA ASP A 148 -16.32 -7.22 2.19
C ASP A 148 -16.32 -6.63 0.78
N LEU A 149 -16.95 -7.31 -0.18
CA LEU A 149 -17.04 -6.85 -1.57
C LEU A 149 -18.05 -5.70 -1.74
N GLU A 150 -19.06 -5.63 -0.88
CA GLU A 150 -20.00 -4.50 -0.82
C GLU A 150 -19.35 -3.26 -0.19
N GLU A 151 -18.61 -3.43 0.92
CA GLU A 151 -17.89 -2.34 1.57
C GLU A 151 -16.67 -1.85 0.79
N MET A 152 -16.06 -2.72 -0.02
CA MET A 152 -14.92 -2.42 -0.90
C MET A 152 -15.28 -2.69 -2.37
N PRO A 153 -16.10 -1.83 -3.03
CA PRO A 153 -16.59 -2.05 -4.38
C PRO A 153 -15.49 -2.26 -5.43
N ILE A 154 -14.30 -1.73 -5.16
CA ILE A 154 -13.15 -1.87 -6.05
C ILE A 154 -12.69 -3.32 -6.21
N LEU A 155 -12.89 -4.15 -5.19
CA LEU A 155 -12.59 -5.57 -5.25
C LEU A 155 -13.58 -6.31 -6.14
N ALA A 156 -14.86 -5.92 -6.11
CA ALA A 156 -15.87 -6.48 -7.00
C ALA A 156 -15.62 -6.10 -8.47
N GLU A 157 -15.17 -4.86 -8.73
CA GLU A 157 -14.71 -4.42 -10.05
C GLU A 157 -13.51 -5.24 -10.53
N LEU A 158 -12.46 -5.34 -9.72
CA LEU A 158 -11.26 -6.11 -10.02
C LEU A 158 -11.58 -7.56 -10.35
N LYS A 159 -12.45 -8.21 -9.55
CA LYS A 159 -12.87 -9.61 -9.79
C LYS A 159 -13.53 -9.80 -11.16
N ARG A 160 -14.34 -8.83 -11.61
CA ARG A 160 -14.96 -8.86 -12.95
C ARG A 160 -13.92 -8.67 -14.05
N MET A 161 -12.95 -7.78 -13.85
CA MET A 161 -11.87 -7.53 -14.80
C MET A 161 -10.99 -8.77 -14.99
N THR A 162 -10.58 -9.43 -13.90
CA THR A 162 -9.68 -10.59 -13.97
C THR A 162 -10.38 -11.84 -14.51
N THR A 163 -11.67 -12.03 -14.22
CA THR A 163 -12.45 -13.15 -14.77
C THR A 163 -12.73 -12.98 -16.27
N SER A 164 -12.83 -11.74 -16.77
CA SER A 164 -13.07 -11.48 -18.19
C SER A 164 -11.81 -11.61 -19.06
N ASN A 165 -10.63 -11.60 -18.43
CA ASN A 165 -9.32 -11.71 -19.09
C ASN A 165 -8.72 -13.13 -19.00
N ALA A 166 -9.41 -14.08 -18.37
CA ALA A 166 -9.01 -15.49 -18.24
C ALA A 166 -9.78 -16.38 -19.23
#